data_AF-A0A2S6NER9-F1
#
_entry.id   AF-A0A2S6NER9-F1
#
_cell.length_a   1.000
_cell.length_b   1.000
_cell.length_c   1.000
_cell.angle_alpha   90.00
_cell.angle_beta   90.00
_cell.angle_gamma   90.00
#
_symmetry.space_group_name_H-M   'P 1'
#
loop_
_entity.id
_entity.type
_entity.pdbx_description
1 polymer ?
#
loop_
_entity_poly.entity_id
_entity_poly.type
_entity_poly.pdbx_seq_one_letter_code
_entity_poly.pdbx_strand_id
1 'polypeptide(L)'
;MKASNNYRHKSSIAYLCNWFCHPVIKRYFDDKGVKLNEDMFALGAMLQWIWRSQIRDDKPIHLFIPSERMRNLLKDWLAGRDIGEHPVSMREAA
;
A
#
# COMPACT_ATOMS: atom_id res chain seq x y z
N MET A 1 -5.97 12.21 -11.34
CA MET A 1 -7.22 11.44 -11.57
C MET A 1 -8.39 12.18 -10.95
N LYS A 2 -9.43 12.50 -11.73
CA LYS A 2 -10.66 13.14 -11.23
C LYS A 2 -11.31 12.24 -10.19
N ALA A 3 -11.61 12.80 -9.01
CA ALA A 3 -12.22 12.10 -7.89
C ALA A 3 -13.72 11.86 -8.11
N SER A 4 -14.08 11.00 -9.06
CA SER A 4 -15.45 10.53 -9.17
C SER A 4 -15.73 9.61 -7.97
N ASN A 5 -16.63 10.05 -7.09
CA ASN A 5 -17.01 9.38 -5.84
C ASN A 5 -17.92 8.15 -6.07
N ASN A 6 -17.85 7.56 -7.27
CA ASN A 6 -18.81 6.58 -7.77
C ASN A 6 -18.81 5.28 -6.96
N TYR A 7 -17.74 5.01 -6.20
CA TYR A 7 -17.53 3.75 -5.49
C TYR A 7 -17.67 3.87 -3.96
N ARG A 8 -18.15 5.01 -3.44
CA ARG A 8 -18.36 5.24 -2.01
C ARG A 8 -19.30 4.23 -1.34
N HIS A 9 -20.19 3.61 -2.09
CA HIS A 9 -21.17 2.64 -1.56
C HIS A 9 -20.67 1.19 -1.56
N LYS A 10 -19.43 0.92 -2.01
CA LYS A 10 -18.92 -0.44 -2.15
C LYS A 10 -18.45 -0.98 -0.81
N SER A 11 -19.05 -2.11 -0.41
CA SER A 11 -18.74 -2.83 0.84
C SER A 11 -17.64 -3.86 0.70
N SER A 12 -17.58 -4.55 -0.44
CA SER A 12 -16.58 -5.58 -0.72
C SER A 12 -15.60 -5.08 -1.76
N ILE A 13 -14.31 -5.07 -1.42
CA ILE A 13 -13.23 -4.60 -2.28
C ILE A 13 -12.06 -5.59 -2.28
N ALA A 14 -11.46 -5.79 -3.45
CA ALA A 14 -10.30 -6.66 -3.63
C ALA A 14 -9.13 -5.84 -4.18
N TYR A 15 -8.05 -5.71 -3.41
CA TYR A 15 -6.83 -5.01 -3.82
C TYR A 15 -5.84 -6.02 -4.38
N LEU A 16 -5.83 -6.17 -5.71
CA LEU A 16 -5.04 -7.21 -6.39
C LEU A 16 -3.61 -6.77 -6.75
N CYS A 17 -3.29 -5.48 -6.59
CA CYS A 17 -2.02 -4.92 -7.04
C CYS A 17 -0.87 -5.17 -6.05
N ASN A 18 0.28 -5.59 -6.55
CA ASN A 18 1.55 -5.55 -5.82
C ASN A 18 2.38 -4.39 -6.38
N TRP A 19 2.47 -3.28 -5.64
CA TRP A 19 3.04 -2.04 -6.17
C TRP A 19 4.55 -1.97 -5.94
N PHE A 20 5.32 -1.75 -7.01
CA PHE A 20 6.75 -1.43 -6.96
C PHE A 20 7.00 -0.08 -7.64
N CYS A 21 7.92 0.71 -7.12
CA CYS A 21 8.21 2.00 -7.75
C CYS A 21 8.92 1.78 -9.09
N HIS A 22 8.58 2.59 -10.08
CA HIS A 22 9.27 2.52 -11.37
C HIS A 22 10.75 2.91 -11.17
N PRO A 23 11.72 2.16 -11.72
CA PRO A 23 13.15 2.40 -11.49
C PRO A 23 13.60 3.83 -11.82
N VAL A 24 12.99 4.45 -12.83
CA VAL A 24 13.28 5.85 -13.22
C VAL A 24 12.90 6.84 -12.10
N ILE A 25 11.78 6.62 -11.42
CA ILE A 25 11.33 7.48 -10.32
C ILE A 25 12.27 7.30 -9.13
N LYS A 26 12.65 6.06 -8.83
CA LYS A 26 13.62 5.74 -7.78
C LYS A 26 14.95 6.46 -8.01
N ARG A 27 15.50 6.35 -9.22
CA ARG A 27 16.74 7.02 -9.62
C ARG A 27 16.64 8.54 -9.49
N TYR A 28 15.52 9.14 -9.87
CA TYR A 28 15.30 10.57 -9.72
C TYR A 28 15.39 11.03 -8.25
N PHE A 29 14.82 10.27 -7.31
CA PHE A 29 14.92 10.60 -5.89
C PHE A 29 16.31 10.31 -5.31
N ASP A 30 16.93 9.22 -5.73
CA ASP A 30 18.30 8.87 -5.34
C ASP A 30 19.31 9.95 -5.80
N ASP A 31 19.18 10.45 -7.04
CA ASP A 31 19.98 11.55 -7.59
C ASP A 31 19.81 12.86 -6.80
N LYS A 32 18.71 12.98 -6.04
CA LYS A 32 18.42 14.11 -5.14
C LYS A 32 18.83 13.84 -3.69
N GLY A 33 19.44 12.69 -3.40
CA GLY A 33 19.84 12.27 -2.05
C GLY A 33 18.68 11.83 -1.16
N VAL A 34 17.49 11.59 -1.73
CA VAL A 34 16.29 11.18 -0.99
C VAL A 34 16.09 9.68 -1.18
N LYS A 35 16.27 8.89 -0.12
CA LYS A 35 15.95 7.46 -0.14
C LYS A 35 14.43 7.26 -0.10
N LEU A 36 13.86 6.78 -1.20
CA LEU A 36 12.44 6.47 -1.26
C LEU A 36 12.15 5.14 -0.56
N ASN A 37 11.29 5.17 0.47
CA ASN A 37 10.72 3.95 1.04
C ASN A 37 9.56 3.47 0.16
N GLU A 38 9.85 2.49 -0.70
CA GLU A 38 8.88 1.93 -1.65
C GLU A 38 7.71 1.22 -0.97
N ASP A 39 7.93 0.60 0.19
CA ASP A 39 6.89 -0.08 0.96
C ASP A 39 5.91 0.91 1.57
N MET A 40 6.43 2.00 2.14
CA MET A 40 5.59 3.09 2.66
C MET A 40 4.81 3.79 1.55
N PHE A 41 5.42 3.96 0.37
CA PHE A 41 4.74 4.48 -0.81
C PHE A 41 3.61 3.56 -1.28
N ALA A 42 3.89 2.26 -1.39
CA ALA A 42 2.90 1.25 -1.79
C ALA A 42 1.73 1.15 -0.80
N LEU A 43 2.03 1.17 0.50
CA LEU A 43 1.03 1.21 1.56
C LEU A 43 0.15 2.47 1.47
N GLY A 44 0.77 3.65 1.29
CA GLY A 44 0.04 4.91 1.15
C GLY A 44 -0.94 4.89 -0.02
N ALA A 45 -0.53 4.33 -1.17
CA ALA A 45 -1.41 4.17 -2.33
C ALA A 45 -2.58 3.19 -2.04
N MET A 46 -2.30 2.06 -1.39
CA MET A 46 -3.34 1.11 -0.98
C MET A 46 -4.32 1.74 0.02
N LEU A 47 -3.84 2.49 1.01
CA LEU A 47 -4.68 3.16 2.00
C LEU A 47 -5.57 4.22 1.35
N GLN A 48 -5.02 5.05 0.45
CA GLN A 48 -5.80 6.00 -0.33
C GLN A 48 -6.89 5.31 -1.15
N TRP A 49 -6.58 4.15 -1.74
CA TRP A 49 -7.56 3.37 -2.49
C TRP A 49 -8.66 2.79 -1.57
N ILE A 50 -8.29 2.21 -0.41
CA ILE A 50 -9.24 1.72 0.61
C ILE A 50 -10.15 2.86 1.06
N TRP A 51 -9.62 4.07 1.26
CA TRP A 51 -10.39 5.24 1.68
C TRP A 51 -11.44 5.70 0.64
N ARG A 52 -11.33 5.27 -0.62
CA ARG A 52 -12.36 5.53 -1.64
C ARG A 52 -13.58 4.62 -1.53
N SER A 53 -13.55 3.60 -0.67
CA SER A 53 -14.68 2.72 -0.38
C SER A 53 -15.66 3.35 0.61
N GLN A 54 -16.60 2.58 1.18
CA GLN A 54 -17.52 3.07 2.21
C GLN A 54 -16.89 3.26 3.60
N ILE A 55 -15.62 2.89 3.80
CA ILE A 55 -14.93 3.04 5.09
C ILE A 55 -14.85 4.50 5.56
N ARG A 56 -14.81 5.46 4.64
CA ARG A 56 -14.85 6.91 4.92
C ARG A 56 -16.18 7.40 5.55
N ASP A 57 -17.22 6.57 5.47
CA ASP A 57 -18.54 6.84 6.05
C ASP A 57 -18.73 6.03 7.34
N ASP A 58 -17.63 5.56 7.94
CA ASP A 58 -17.59 4.70 9.13
C ASP A 58 -18.38 3.39 8.97
N LYS A 59 -18.56 2.95 7.71
CA LYS A 59 -19.21 1.67 7.39
C LYS A 59 -18.17 0.56 7.26
N PRO A 60 -18.44 -0.64 7.78
CA PRO A 60 -17.51 -1.76 7.69
C PRO A 60 -17.30 -2.19 6.23
N ILE A 61 -16.12 -2.68 5.91
CA ILE A 61 -15.76 -3.19 4.58
C ILE A 61 -15.17 -4.60 4.65
N HIS A 62 -15.37 -5.37 3.58
CA HIS A 62 -14.68 -6.63 3.34
C HIS A 62 -13.52 -6.37 2.38
N LEU A 63 -12.29 -6.50 2.87
CA LEU A 63 -11.08 -6.26 2.09
C LEU A 63 -10.36 -7.59 1.80
N PHE A 64 -10.18 -7.89 0.52
CA PHE A 64 -9.36 -9.01 0.07
C PHE A 64 -8.06 -8.51 -0.56
N ILE A 65 -6.92 -8.99 -0.05
CA ILE A 65 -5.59 -8.70 -0.60
C ILE A 65 -4.93 -10.05 -0.86
N PRO A 66 -4.66 -10.47 -2.11
CA PRO A 66 -3.99 -11.74 -2.38
C PRO A 66 -2.48 -11.66 -2.10
N SER A 67 -1.83 -10.52 -2.39
CA SER A 67 -0.40 -10.32 -2.17
C SER A 67 -0.04 -10.41 -0.68
N GLU A 68 0.86 -11.33 -0.33
CA GLU A 68 1.35 -11.49 1.04
C GLU A 68 2.07 -10.22 1.53
N ARG A 69 2.97 -9.66 0.72
CA ARG A 69 3.70 -8.41 1.01
C ARG A 69 2.74 -7.28 1.40
N MET A 70 1.78 -6.94 0.52
CA MET A 70 0.84 -5.84 0.78
C MET A 70 -0.01 -6.10 2.02
N ARG A 71 -0.37 -7.37 2.28
CA ARG A 71 -1.15 -7.76 3.46
C ARG A 71 -0.33 -7.59 4.74
N ASN A 72 0.95 -7.94 4.72
CA ASN A 72 1.85 -7.75 5.86
C ASN A 72 2.03 -6.26 6.14
N LEU A 73 2.30 -5.44 5.11
CA LEU A 73 2.38 -3.98 5.25
C LEU A 73 1.13 -3.37 5.92
N LEU A 74 -0.07 -3.81 5.52
CA LEU A 74 -1.30 -3.34 6.15
C LEU A 74 -1.43 -3.80 7.61
N LYS A 75 -1.07 -5.05 7.91
CA LYS A 75 -1.12 -5.60 9.27
C LYS A 75 -0.12 -4.92 10.20
N ASP A 76 1.09 -4.64 9.69
CA ASP A 76 2.14 -3.93 10.41
C ASP A 76 1.69 -2.51 10.75
N TRP A 77 1.11 -1.82 9.76
CA TRP A 77 0.53 -0.49 9.96
C TRP A 77 -0.60 -0.49 11.00
N LEU A 78 -1.56 -1.43 10.91
CA LEU A 78 -2.66 -1.55 11.87
C LEU A 78 -2.19 -1.87 13.28
N ALA A 79 -1.03 -2.54 13.42
CA ALA A 79 -0.40 -2.83 14.70
C ALA A 79 0.47 -1.68 15.23
N GLY A 80 0.58 -0.56 14.51
CA GLY A 80 1.43 0.58 14.87
C GLY A 80 2.93 0.28 14.78
N ARG A 81 3.34 -0.72 13.99
CA ARG A 81 4.76 -1.01 13.74
C ARG A 81 5.35 -0.05 12.72
N ASP A 82 6.64 0.24 12.85
CA ASP A 82 7.38 1.04 11.87
C ASP A 82 7.62 0.29 10.57
N ILE A 83 7.23 0.91 9.46
CA ILE A 83 7.12 0.29 8.13
C ILE A 83 8.33 0.65 7.25
N GLY A 84 9.48 0.85 7.89
CA GLY A 84 10.70 1.32 7.24
C GLY A 84 11.99 0.67 7.73
N GLU A 85 11.92 -0.14 8.79
CA GLU A 85 13.07 -0.86 9.35
C GLU A 85 12.97 -2.37 9.14
N HIS A 86 12.18 -2.83 8.17
CA HIS A 86 12.31 -4.20 7.70
C HIS A 86 13.42 -4.23 6.65
N PRO A 87 14.64 -4.69 6.98
CA PRO A 87 15.53 -5.14 5.94
C PRO A 87 14.74 -6.20 5.18
N VAL A 88 14.69 -6.06 3.86
CA VAL A 88 14.28 -7.13 2.95
C VAL A 88 15.29 -8.27 3.14
N SER A 89 15.16 -9.00 4.24
CA SER A 89 16.05 -10.07 4.64
C SER A 89 15.47 -11.37 4.13
N MET A 90 16.17 -11.90 3.13
CA MET A 90 16.35 -13.32 2.86
C MET A 90 15.10 -14.21 2.89
N ARG A 91 14.47 -14.31 1.72
CA ARG A 91 14.04 -15.59 1.16
C ARG A 91 14.38 -15.47 -0.32
N GLU A 92 15.52 -15.97 -0.81
CA GLU A 92 15.77 -17.39 -1.08
C GLU A 92 17.26 -17.73 -0.90
N ALA A 93 17.55 -18.59 0.08
CA ALA A 93 18.73 -19.44 0.13
C ALA A 93 18.32 -20.73 0.85
N ALA A 94 17.79 -21.68 0.09
CA ALA A 94 17.74 -23.11 0.38
C ALA A 94 17.30 -23.84 -0.90
#